data_AF-A0A6A5ASY3-F1
#
_entry.id   AF-A0A6A5ASY3-F1
#
_cell.length_a   1.000
_cell.length_b   1.000
_cell.length_c   1.000
_cell.angle_alpha   90.00
_cell.angle_beta   90.00
_cell.angle_gamma   90.00
#
_symmetry.space_group_name_H-M   'P 1'
#
loop_
_entity.id
_entity.type
_entity.pdbx_description
1 polymer ?
#
loop_
_entity_poly.entity_id
_entity_poly.type
_entity_poly.pdbx_seq_one_letter_code
_entity_poly.pdbx_strand_id
1 'polypeptide(L)'
;MLRQSLLRPSRWRVHHRAQPFSNVTIGGITAPQGQVKDAQLVPKGFVNLDSNGQPHFTQETLAHLRWMLQKDILHQDMFLIGPPGPARRHLALQFCEIMQREVEYVAISQDTTESDLK
;
A
#
# COMPACT_ATOMS: atom_id res chain seq x y z
N MET A 1 -0.09 -53.10 27.59
CA MET A 1 0.65 -52.04 26.88
C MET A 1 -0.37 -51.05 26.31
N LEU A 2 -0.56 -49.90 26.98
CA LEU A 2 -1.55 -48.87 26.63
C LEU A 2 -1.04 -48.01 25.46
N ARG A 3 -1.76 -47.99 24.34
CA ARG A 3 -1.56 -46.99 23.27
C ARG A 3 -2.38 -45.75 23.61
N GLN A 4 -1.73 -44.69 24.11
CA GLN A 4 -2.35 -43.37 24.23
C GLN A 4 -2.31 -42.66 22.88
N SER A 5 -3.50 -42.38 22.37
CA SER A 5 -3.79 -41.56 21.20
C SER A 5 -3.44 -40.09 21.48
N LEU A 6 -2.50 -39.53 20.72
CA LEU A 6 -2.29 -38.08 20.66
C LEU A 6 -3.04 -37.51 19.46
N LEU A 7 -4.32 -37.19 19.64
CA LEU A 7 -5.05 -36.31 18.73
C LEU A 7 -4.53 -34.88 18.97
N ARG A 8 -3.68 -34.41 18.06
CA ARG A 8 -3.28 -33.00 18.01
C ARG A 8 -4.48 -32.16 17.57
N PRO A 9 -4.94 -31.15 18.32
CA PRO A 9 -5.98 -30.28 17.84
C PRO A 9 -5.37 -29.30 16.83
N SER A 10 -5.46 -29.62 15.54
CA SER A 10 -5.24 -28.67 14.46
C SER A 10 -6.39 -27.67 14.43
N ARG A 11 -6.28 -26.61 15.22
CA ARG A 11 -7.23 -25.48 15.24
C ARG A 11 -6.55 -24.24 14.66
N TRP A 12 -6.27 -24.27 13.36
CA TRP A 12 -5.98 -23.05 12.60
C TRP A 12 -7.29 -22.27 12.45
N ARG A 13 -7.57 -21.39 13.39
CA ARG A 13 -8.69 -20.46 13.31
C ARG A 13 -8.18 -19.21 12.62
N VAL A 14 -8.36 -19.13 11.31
CA VAL A 14 -8.11 -17.88 10.57
C VAL A 14 -9.19 -16.89 10.99
N HIS A 15 -8.86 -15.99 11.89
CA HIS A 15 -9.70 -14.84 12.19
C HIS A 15 -9.56 -13.86 11.03
N HIS A 16 -10.35 -14.04 9.97
CA HIS A 16 -10.63 -12.94 9.04
C HIS A 16 -11.52 -11.94 9.79
N ARG A 17 -10.89 -11.10 10.62
CA ARG A 17 -11.58 -9.94 11.18
C ARG A 17 -11.75 -8.98 10.02
N ALA A 18 -12.97 -8.91 9.46
CA ALA A 18 -13.33 -7.88 8.51
C ALA A 18 -13.04 -6.52 9.17
N GLN A 19 -11.99 -5.84 8.70
CA GLN A 19 -11.63 -4.51 9.18
C GLN A 19 -12.66 -3.53 8.60
N PRO A 20 -13.16 -2.57 9.39
CA PRO A 20 -14.04 -1.53 8.88
C PRO A 20 -13.30 -0.72 7.80
N PHE A 21 -13.98 -0.44 6.69
CA PHE A 21 -13.45 0.45 5.66
C PHE A 21 -13.36 1.86 6.23
N SER A 22 -12.15 2.33 6.52
CA SER A 22 -11.88 3.76 6.68
C SER A 22 -11.91 4.42 5.31
N ASN A 23 -12.47 5.62 5.22
CA ASN A 23 -12.42 6.41 4.00
C ASN A 23 -11.26 7.41 4.10
N VAL A 24 -10.54 7.59 2.99
CA VAL A 24 -9.46 8.56 2.87
C VAL A 24 -9.91 9.67 1.93
N THR A 25 -9.70 10.93 2.32
CA THR A 25 -9.98 12.10 1.48
C THR A 25 -8.68 12.78 1.10
N ILE A 26 -8.37 12.83 -0.20
CA ILE A 26 -7.19 13.51 -0.76
C ILE A 26 -7.66 14.61 -1.70
N GLY A 27 -7.33 15.87 -1.39
CA GLY A 27 -7.62 17.00 -2.26
C GLY A 27 -9.10 17.12 -2.65
N GLY A 28 -10.03 16.75 -1.75
CA GLY A 28 -11.48 16.80 -1.99
C GLY A 28 -12.09 15.56 -2.67
N ILE A 29 -11.29 14.51 -2.92
CA ILE A 29 -11.78 13.23 -3.46
C ILE A 29 -11.70 12.19 -2.36
N THR A 30 -12.76 11.42 -2.17
CA THR A 30 -12.84 10.38 -1.15
C THR A 30 -12.86 9.00 -1.79
N ALA A 31 -12.07 8.08 -1.23
CA ALA A 31 -12.05 6.68 -1.62
C ALA A 31 -11.99 5.77 -0.38
N PRO A 32 -12.49 4.54 -0.48
CA PRO A 32 -12.29 3.55 0.58
C PRO A 32 -10.80 3.18 0.69
N GLN A 33 -10.32 3.07 1.91
CA GLN A 33 -8.98 2.59 2.20
C GLN A 33 -8.86 1.09 1.90
N GLY A 34 -7.66 0.65 1.49
CA GLY A 34 -7.39 -0.74 1.15
C GLY A 34 -7.49 -1.68 2.37
N GLN A 35 -7.78 -2.96 2.11
CA GLN A 35 -7.66 -4.01 3.11
C GLN A 35 -6.24 -4.57 3.09
N VAL A 36 -5.53 -4.44 4.22
CA VAL A 36 -4.18 -4.96 4.40
C VAL A 36 -4.24 -6.37 4.96
N LYS A 37 -3.57 -7.31 4.31
CA LYS A 37 -3.32 -8.67 4.81
C LYS A 37 -2.11 -8.67 5.73
N ASP A 38 -1.01 -8.05 5.29
CA ASP A 38 0.28 -7.99 5.96
C ASP A 38 0.74 -6.55 6.19
N ALA A 39 0.54 -6.04 7.41
CA ALA A 39 0.86 -4.66 7.79
C ALA A 39 2.37 -4.29 7.73
N GLN A 40 3.24 -5.25 7.49
CA GLN A 40 4.68 -5.04 7.29
C GLN A 40 5.01 -4.66 5.84
N LEU A 41 4.15 -5.03 4.88
CA LEU A 41 4.31 -4.71 3.46
C LEU A 41 3.76 -3.32 3.10
N VAL A 42 3.06 -2.68 4.03
CA VAL A 42 2.64 -1.29 3.88
C VAL A 42 3.84 -0.38 4.16
N PRO A 43 4.22 0.51 3.23
CA PRO A 43 5.32 1.43 3.45
C PRO A 43 5.01 2.39 4.60
N LYS A 44 6.05 2.79 5.34
CA LYS A 44 5.96 3.69 6.50
C LYS A 44 7.00 4.79 6.40
N GLY A 45 6.63 5.99 6.85
CA GLY A 45 7.54 7.13 6.97
C GLY A 45 7.69 7.97 5.70
N PHE A 46 6.78 7.83 4.74
CA PHE A 46 6.71 8.67 3.54
C PHE A 46 5.69 9.80 3.67
N VAL A 47 4.73 9.69 4.59
CA VAL A 47 3.81 10.78 4.95
C VAL A 47 4.51 11.74 5.91
N ASN A 48 4.68 13.00 5.49
CA ASN A 48 5.18 14.05 6.36
C ASN A 48 4.07 14.46 7.34
N LEU A 49 4.35 14.41 8.63
CA LEU A 49 3.44 14.85 9.68
C LEU A 49 3.83 16.26 10.14
N ASP A 50 2.84 17.12 10.36
CA ASP A 50 3.04 18.41 11.01
C ASP A 50 3.21 18.27 12.54
N SER A 51 3.39 19.40 13.22
CA SER A 51 3.48 19.44 14.69
C SER A 51 2.25 18.90 15.42
N ASN A 52 1.11 18.79 14.73
CA ASN A 52 -0.17 18.33 15.25
C ASN A 52 -0.44 16.86 14.88
N GLY A 53 0.52 16.19 14.24
CA GLY A 53 0.38 14.81 13.78
C GLY A 53 -0.55 14.65 12.57
N GLN A 54 -0.88 15.74 11.87
CA GLN A 54 -1.66 15.71 10.64
C GLN A 54 -0.74 15.60 9.42
N PRO A 55 -1.17 14.90 8.36
CA PRO A 55 -0.39 14.82 7.13
C PRO A 55 -0.28 16.19 6.46
N HIS A 56 0.95 16.65 6.22
CA HIS A 56 1.26 17.91 5.57
C HIS A 56 1.90 17.67 4.20
N PHE A 57 1.27 18.18 3.15
CA PHE A 57 1.72 18.03 1.77
C PHE A 57 1.93 19.39 1.11
N THR A 58 2.91 19.47 0.21
CA THR A 58 3.01 20.62 -0.69
C THR A 58 1.84 20.60 -1.69
N GLN A 59 1.50 21.75 -2.26
CA GLN A 59 0.41 21.84 -3.23
C GLN A 59 0.64 20.96 -4.47
N GLU A 60 1.89 20.84 -4.93
CA GLU A 60 2.26 19.97 -6.05
C GLU A 60 2.08 18.49 -5.69
N THR A 61 2.59 18.06 -4.53
CA THR A 61 2.39 16.69 -4.02
C THR A 61 0.91 16.36 -3.89
N LEU A 62 0.11 17.28 -3.36
CA LEU A 62 -1.34 17.09 -3.21
C LEU A 62 -2.04 16.92 -4.56
N ALA A 63 -1.65 17.71 -5.58
CA ALA A 63 -2.19 17.57 -6.93
C ALA A 63 -1.87 16.20 -7.54
N HIS A 64 -0.64 15.71 -7.34
CA HIS A 64 -0.24 14.38 -7.80
C HIS A 64 -0.99 13.26 -7.06
N LEU A 65 -1.06 13.30 -5.73
CA LEU A 65 -1.79 12.30 -4.94
C LEU A 65 -3.29 12.28 -5.30
N ARG A 66 -3.88 13.45 -5.55
CA ARG A 66 -5.26 13.56 -6.04
C ARG A 66 -5.42 12.87 -7.40
N TRP A 67 -4.52 13.10 -8.35
CA TRP A 67 -4.55 12.44 -9.66
C TRP A 67 -4.38 10.92 -9.53
N MET A 68 -3.46 10.47 -8.67
CA MET A 68 -3.27 9.04 -8.40
C MET A 68 -4.54 8.40 -7.83
N LEU A 69 -5.21 9.08 -6.89
CA LEU A 69 -6.48 8.62 -6.33
C LEU A 69 -7.57 8.51 -7.41
N GLN A 70 -7.65 9.48 -8.32
CA GLN A 70 -8.59 9.42 -9.44
C GLN A 70 -8.30 8.23 -10.35
N LYS A 71 -7.03 7.94 -10.64
CA LYS A 71 -6.63 6.79 -11.46
C LYS A 71 -6.92 5.46 -10.78
N ASP A 72 -6.71 5.38 -9.48
CA ASP A 72 -7.01 4.21 -8.68
C ASP A 72 -8.53 3.91 -8.65
N ILE A 73 -9.37 4.93 -8.47
CA ILE A 73 -10.83 4.81 -8.56
C ILE A 73 -11.28 4.29 -9.93
N LEU A 74 -10.59 4.70 -11.00
CA LEU A 74 -10.85 4.23 -12.36
C LEU A 74 -10.25 2.85 -12.66
N HIS A 75 -9.54 2.24 -11.71
CA HIS A 75 -8.80 0.99 -11.90
C HIS A 75 -7.84 1.04 -13.10
N GLN A 76 -7.17 2.18 -13.26
CA GLN A 76 -6.18 2.40 -14.32
C GLN A 76 -4.75 2.36 -13.77
N ASP A 77 -3.84 1.79 -14.56
CA ASP A 77 -2.41 1.83 -14.26
C ASP A 77 -1.87 3.26 -14.25
N MET A 78 -0.89 3.48 -13.39
CA MET A 78 -0.24 4.77 -13.20
C MET A 78 1.23 4.66 -13.57
N PHE A 79 1.71 5.60 -14.39
CA PHE A 79 3.12 5.72 -14.71
C PHE A 79 3.64 7.11 -14.30
N LEU A 80 4.58 7.14 -13.37
CA LEU A 80 5.13 8.39 -12.82
C LEU A 80 6.46 8.73 -13.51
N ILE A 81 6.49 9.82 -14.28
CA ILE A 81 7.67 10.28 -15.02
C ILE A 81 8.25 11.54 -14.37
N GLY A 82 9.57 11.64 -14.27
CA GLY A 82 10.24 12.81 -13.75
C GLY A 82 11.75 12.76 -13.93
N PRO A 83 12.48 13.79 -13.45
CA PRO A 83 13.93 13.76 -13.40
C PRO A 83 14.43 12.57 -12.56
N PRO A 84 15.67 12.11 -12.78
CA PRO A 84 16.25 11.04 -11.98
C PRO A 84 16.27 11.43 -10.49
N GLY A 85 15.90 10.49 -9.62
CA GLY A 85 15.90 10.68 -8.18
C GLY A 85 14.79 9.91 -7.45
N PRO A 86 14.75 10.00 -6.12
CA PRO A 86 13.80 9.23 -5.32
C PRO A 86 12.37 9.78 -5.34
N ALA A 87 12.16 10.99 -5.85
CA ALA A 87 10.90 11.72 -5.71
C ALA A 87 9.67 10.95 -6.23
N ARG A 88 9.75 10.30 -7.40
CA ARG A 88 8.63 9.52 -7.96
C ARG A 88 8.35 8.24 -7.17
N ARG A 89 9.41 7.56 -6.72
CA ARG A 89 9.28 6.40 -5.84
C ARG A 89 8.67 6.79 -4.49
N HIS A 90 9.15 7.87 -3.88
CA HIS A 90 8.62 8.39 -2.61
C HIS A 90 7.14 8.77 -2.74
N LEU A 91 6.74 9.40 -3.85
CA LEU A 91 5.34 9.72 -4.12
C LEU A 91 4.47 8.46 -4.21
N ALA A 92 4.94 7.41 -4.89
CA ALA A 92 4.23 6.13 -4.96
C ALA A 92 4.09 5.47 -3.59
N LEU A 93 5.18 5.42 -2.81
CA LEU A 93 5.17 4.85 -1.47
C LEU A 93 4.31 5.65 -0.49
N GLN A 94 4.34 6.99 -0.60
CA GLN A 94 3.47 7.89 0.16
C GLN A 94 1.99 7.63 -0.16
N PHE A 95 1.64 7.47 -1.44
CA PHE A 95 0.27 7.13 -1.84
C PHE A 95 -0.17 5.79 -1.24
N CYS A 96 0.69 4.76 -1.30
CA CYS A 96 0.41 3.46 -0.71
C CYS A 96 0.29 3.50 0.81
N GLU A 97 1.10 4.30 1.50
CA GLU A 97 1.01 4.49 2.96
C GLU A 97 -0.35 5.11 3.34
N ILE A 98 -0.77 6.16 2.62
CA ILE A 98 -2.06 6.84 2.83
C ILE A 98 -3.23 5.88 2.57
N MET A 99 -3.18 5.14 1.47
CA MET A 99 -4.25 4.21 1.08
C MET A 99 -4.20 2.86 1.80
N GLN A 100 -3.21 2.66 2.69
CA GLN A 100 -2.90 1.38 3.35
C GLN A 100 -2.87 0.24 2.35
N ARG A 101 -1.95 0.35 1.38
CA ARG A 101 -1.69 -0.65 0.37
C ARG A 101 -0.33 -1.28 0.55
N GLU A 102 -0.31 -2.59 0.36
CA GLU A 102 0.91 -3.38 0.32
C GLU A 102 1.69 -3.06 -0.94
N VAL A 103 3.01 -3.04 -0.83
CA VAL A 103 3.91 -2.74 -1.94
C VAL A 103 4.95 -3.82 -2.07
N GLU A 104 5.13 -4.30 -3.29
CA GLU A 104 6.25 -5.11 -3.71
C GLU A 104 7.16 -4.27 -4.62
N TYR A 105 8.47 -4.40 -4.42
CA TYR A 105 9.45 -3.71 -5.26
C TYR A 105 10.04 -4.68 -6.28
N VAL A 106 9.80 -4.40 -7.55
CA VAL A 106 10.38 -5.13 -8.67
C VAL A 106 11.33 -4.19 -9.41
N ALA A 107 12.61 -4.55 -9.44
CA ALA A 107 13.61 -3.82 -10.22
C ALA A 107 13.61 -4.34 -11.65
N ILE A 108 13.41 -3.45 -12.62
CA ILE A 108 13.49 -3.77 -14.05
C ILE A 108 14.82 -3.25 -14.58
N SER A 109 15.59 -4.15 -15.17
CA SER A 109 16.85 -3.90 -15.85
C SER A 109 16.79 -4.46 -17.27
N GLN A 110 17.82 -4.21 -18.08
CA GLN A 110 17.91 -4.80 -19.42
C GLN A 110 17.89 -6.34 -19.40
N ASP A 111 18.38 -6.94 -18.30
CA ASP A 111 18.44 -8.39 -18.12
C ASP A 111 17.18 -8.97 -17.50
N THR A 112 16.19 -8.15 -17.12
CA THR A 112 14.92 -8.63 -16.55
C THR A 112 14.08 -9.31 -17.63
N THR A 113 13.79 -10.59 -17.43
CA THR A 113 13.04 -11.43 -18.36
C THR A 113 11.56 -11.56 -17.93
N GLU A 114 10.70 -12.06 -18.83
CA GLU A 114 9.30 -12.34 -18.48
C GLU A 114 9.17 -13.35 -17.32
N SER A 115 10.12 -14.28 -17.21
CA SER A 115 10.14 -15.27 -16.12
C SER A 115 10.36 -14.64 -14.75
N ASP A 116 10.95 -13.44 -14.67
CA ASP A 116 11.16 -12.72 -13.42
C ASP A 116 9.91 -11.94 -12.97
N LEU A 117 8.92 -11.76 -13.86
CA LEU A 117 7.70 -10.97 -13.64
C LEU A 117 6.45 -11.84 -13.41
N LYS A 118 6.62 -13.16 -13.33
CA LYS A 118 5.55 -14.16 -13.36
C LYS A 118 5.44 -14.91 -12.04
#